data_AF-A0A645A1Y0-F1
#
_entry.id   AF-A0A645A1Y0-F1
#
_cell.length_a   1.000
_cell.length_b   1.000
_cell.length_c   1.000
_cell.angle_alpha   90.00
_cell.angle_beta   90.00
_cell.angle_gamma   90.00
#
_symmetry.space_group_name_H-M   'P 1'
#
loop_
_entity.id
_entity.type
_entity.pdbx_description
1 polymer ?
#
loop_
_entity_poly.entity_id
_entity_poly.type
_entity_poly.pdbx_seq_one_letter_code
_entity_poly.pdbx_strand_id
1 'polypeptide(L)'
;MIGFSFNGVHSNFYDLHIKTIVPPIPPRPRYKEVKVIGKDGTYKFLDGYEDISIQFDVLILGTISERREKIRTIGIWLQGEHNLVIDYDNLVVYKACLVDMVTQKFDTNFEVLRITFSARLVI
;
A
#
# COMPACT_ATOMS: atom_id res chain seq x y z
N MET A 1 -0.90 0.23 19.31
CA MET A 1 -1.94 0.23 18.25
C MET A 1 -1.25 -0.20 16.97
N ILE A 2 -1.86 -1.05 16.14
CA ILE A 2 -1.23 -1.51 14.88
C ILE A 2 -1.48 -0.45 13.81
N GLY A 3 -0.42 -0.04 13.11
CA GLY A 3 -0.47 0.91 12.02
C GLY A 3 0.73 0.78 11.08
N PHE A 4 1.06 1.90 10.45
CA PHE A 4 2.23 2.01 9.58
C PHE A 4 2.82 3.42 9.68
N SER A 5 4.11 3.53 9.41
CA SER A 5 4.81 4.79 9.18
C SER A 5 5.01 5.02 7.70
N PHE A 6 4.70 6.22 7.22
CA PHE A 6 4.96 6.64 5.85
C PHE A 6 5.66 8.00 5.85
N ASN A 7 6.76 8.10 5.11
CA ASN A 7 7.60 9.31 5.08
C ASN A 7 8.04 9.75 6.49
N GLY A 8 8.35 8.79 7.37
CA GLY A 8 8.79 9.05 8.75
C GLY A 8 7.69 9.48 9.72
N VAL A 9 6.45 9.66 9.27
CA VAL A 9 5.30 9.99 10.12
C VAL A 9 4.46 8.73 10.35
N HIS A 10 4.09 8.46 11.60
CA HIS A 10 3.27 7.31 11.95
C HIS A 10 1.77 7.62 11.82
N SER A 11 0.96 6.66 11.39
CA SER A 11 -0.49 6.83 11.20
C SER A 11 -1.26 7.27 12.46
N ASN A 12 -0.75 6.94 13.64
CA ASN A 12 -1.30 7.38 14.94
C ASN A 12 -1.26 8.91 15.11
N PHE A 13 -0.37 9.63 14.41
CA PHE A 13 -0.37 11.10 14.40
C PHE A 13 -1.70 11.67 13.90
N TYR A 14 -2.36 10.95 12.99
CA TYR A 14 -3.65 11.31 12.44
C TYR A 14 -4.81 10.59 13.15
N ASP A 15 -4.59 9.92 14.29
CA ASP A 15 -5.63 9.14 15.00
C ASP A 15 -6.39 8.19 14.06
N LEU A 16 -5.63 7.36 13.34
CA LEU A 16 -6.15 6.41 12.36
C LEU A 16 -6.18 5.00 12.93
N HIS A 17 -7.36 4.38 12.85
CA HIS A 17 -7.52 2.98 13.20
C HIS A 17 -7.36 2.14 11.94
N ILE A 18 -6.32 1.31 11.91
CA ILE A 18 -5.87 0.60 10.72
C ILE A 18 -6.15 -0.89 10.84
N LYS A 19 -6.62 -1.47 9.73
CA LYS A 19 -6.73 -2.90 9.53
C LYS A 19 -5.99 -3.29 8.25
N THR A 20 -5.02 -4.19 8.35
CA THR A 20 -4.40 -4.79 7.15
C THR A 20 -5.40 -5.69 6.44
N ILE A 21 -5.55 -5.47 5.14
CA ILE A 21 -6.39 -6.30 4.26
C ILE A 21 -5.51 -7.21 3.41
N VAL A 22 -4.48 -6.65 2.79
CA VAL A 22 -3.49 -7.40 2.03
C VAL A 22 -2.11 -7.09 2.62
N PRO A 23 -1.51 -8.03 3.38
CA PRO A 23 -0.15 -7.86 3.87
C PRO A 23 0.85 -7.93 2.71
N PRO A 24 2.08 -7.42 2.88
CA PRO A 24 3.12 -7.62 1.90
C PRO A 24 3.40 -9.11 1.71
N ILE A 25 3.28 -9.58 0.47
CA ILE A 25 3.61 -10.94 0.05
C ILE A 25 4.91 -10.86 -0.75
N PRO A 26 5.82 -11.85 -0.66
CA PRO A 26 7.02 -11.90 -1.49
C PRO A 26 6.69 -11.65 -2.98
N PRO A 27 7.44 -10.76 -3.65
CA PRO A 27 7.08 -10.34 -4.99
C PRO A 27 7.27 -11.48 -5.98
N ARG A 28 6.40 -11.54 -6.99
CA ARG A 28 6.48 -12.56 -8.03
C ARG A 28 7.61 -12.23 -9.01
N PRO A 29 8.41 -13.22 -9.43
CA PRO A 29 9.41 -12.98 -10.47
C PRO A 29 8.73 -12.69 -11.80
N ARG A 30 9.21 -11.65 -12.49
CA ARG A 30 8.84 -11.36 -13.88
C ARG A 30 9.81 -12.09 -14.80
N TYR A 31 9.30 -12.71 -15.85
CA TYR A 31 10.12 -13.42 -16.83
C TYR A 31 9.94 -12.83 -18.22
N LYS A 32 11.05 -12.62 -18.92
CA LYS A 32 11.05 -12.39 -20.37
C LYS A 32 11.07 -13.74 -21.07
N GLU A 33 10.06 -13.95 -21.92
CA GLU A 33 9.90 -15.19 -22.65
C GLU A 33 10.39 -15.06 -24.09
N VAL A 34 11.22 -16.01 -24.55
CA VAL A 34 11.71 -16.08 -25.93
C VAL A 34 11.32 -17.42 -26.54
N LYS A 35 10.47 -17.36 -27.57
CA LYS A 35 10.07 -18.53 -28.37
C LYS A 35 10.89 -18.58 -29.63
N VAL A 36 11.62 -19.68 -29.84
CA VAL A 36 12.41 -19.91 -31.05
C VAL A 36 11.57 -20.68 -32.06
N ILE A 37 11.38 -20.11 -33.25
CA ILE A 37 10.61 -20.76 -34.33
C ILE A 37 11.27 -22.10 -34.68
N GLY A 38 10.47 -23.17 -34.73
CA GLY A 38 10.95 -24.52 -35.05
C GLY A 38 11.52 -25.31 -33.87
N LYS A 39 11.48 -24.76 -32.65
CA LYS A 39 11.77 -25.52 -31.42
C LYS A 39 10.55 -25.60 -30.52
N ASP A 40 10.41 -26.74 -29.86
CA ASP A 40 9.41 -26.92 -28.82
C ASP A 40 9.87 -26.26 -27.51
N GLY A 41 8.94 -25.54 -26.88
CA GLY A 41 9.16 -24.84 -25.62
C GLY A 41 9.51 -23.34 -25.77
N THR A 42 9.71 -22.71 -24.61
CA THR A 42 9.96 -21.28 -24.47
C THR A 42 11.06 -21.08 -23.44
N TYR A 43 12.07 -20.27 -23.77
CA TYR A 43 13.11 -19.89 -22.82
C TYR A 43 12.59 -18.76 -21.93
N LYS A 44 12.79 -18.88 -20.61
CA LYS A 44 12.41 -17.86 -19.62
C LYS A 44 13.67 -17.25 -19.01
N PHE A 45 13.79 -15.93 -19.11
CA PHE A 45 14.87 -15.16 -18.50
C PHE A 45 14.28 -14.31 -17.37
N LEU A 46 14.90 -14.32 -16.19
CA LEU A 46 14.45 -13.48 -15.07
C LEU A 46 14.63 -12.00 -15.42
N ASP A 47 13.55 -11.22 -15.32
CA ASP A 47 13.44 -9.81 -15.68
C ASP A 47 12.90 -8.98 -14.49
N GLY A 48 13.54 -9.21 -13.34
CA GLY A 48 13.21 -8.59 -12.06
C GLY A 48 11.96 -9.17 -11.40
N TYR A 49 11.34 -8.35 -10.54
CA TYR A 49 10.20 -8.73 -9.73
C TYR A 49 9.04 -7.75 -9.95
N GLU A 50 7.81 -8.23 -9.76
CA GLU A 50 6.61 -7.41 -9.71
C GLU A 50 6.58 -6.55 -8.43
N ASP A 51 5.92 -5.40 -8.50
CA ASP A 51 5.70 -4.57 -7.32
C ASP A 51 4.70 -5.26 -6.37
N ILE A 52 4.91 -5.08 -5.07
CA ILE A 52 4.08 -5.65 -4.01
C ILE A 52 2.86 -4.75 -3.79
N SER A 53 1.67 -5.32 -3.87
CA SER A 53 0.44 -4.61 -3.49
C SER A 53 0.18 -4.77 -1.99
N ILE A 54 0.10 -3.65 -1.27
CA ILE A 54 -0.18 -3.62 0.17
C ILE A 54 -1.46 -2.82 0.38
N GLN A 55 -2.41 -3.37 1.14
CA GLN A 55 -3.71 -2.73 1.36
C GLN A 55 -4.08 -2.61 2.83
N PHE A 56 -4.57 -1.43 3.18
CA PHE A 56 -5.09 -1.10 4.51
C PHE A 56 -6.50 -0.54 4.42
N ASP A 57 -7.37 -0.99 5.30
CA ASP A 57 -8.62 -0.28 5.60
C ASP A 57 -8.36 0.65 6.79
N VAL A 58 -8.73 1.91 6.63
CA VAL A 58 -8.54 2.98 7.61
C VAL A 58 -9.90 3.51 8.01
N LEU A 59 -10.21 3.42 9.31
CA LEU A 59 -11.42 3.98 9.89
C LEU A 59 -11.19 5.43 10.29
N ILE A 60 -12.08 6.30 9.81
CA ILE A 60 -12.10 7.72 10.09
C ILE A 60 -13.43 8.06 10.77
N LEU A 61 -13.34 8.56 12.00
CA LEU A 61 -14.48 9.02 12.80
C LEU A 61 -14.67 10.54 12.65
N GLY A 62 -15.88 11.02 12.95
CA GLY A 62 -16.20 12.45 13.02
C GLY A 62 -17.41 12.82 12.16
N THR A 63 -17.73 14.11 12.08
CA THR A 63 -18.76 14.65 11.18
C THR A 63 -18.31 14.58 9.72
N ILE A 64 -19.25 14.65 8.77
CA ILE A 64 -18.91 14.60 7.33
C ILE A 64 -17.84 15.64 6.96
N SER A 65 -17.95 16.87 7.47
CA SER A 65 -16.99 17.95 7.18
C SER A 65 -15.59 17.63 7.72
N GLU A 66 -15.49 17.21 8.99
CA GLU A 66 -14.21 16.81 9.61
C GLU A 66 -13.56 15.64 8.87
N ARG A 67 -14.37 14.64 8.48
CA ARG A 67 -13.85 13.50 7.71
C ARG A 67 -13.29 13.94 6.37
N ARG A 68 -13.97 14.83 5.64
CA ARG A 68 -13.48 15.33 4.33
C ARG A 68 -12.20 16.15 4.46
N GLU A 69 -12.03 16.90 5.54
CA GLU A 69 -10.76 17.57 5.84
C GLU A 69 -9.67 16.56 6.16
N LYS A 70 -9.93 15.60 7.05
CA LYS A 70 -8.98 14.55 7.45
C LYS A 70 -8.53 13.73 6.26
N ILE A 71 -9.44 13.34 5.37
CA ILE A 71 -9.14 12.60 4.14
C ILE A 71 -8.21 13.41 3.22
N ARG A 72 -8.42 14.72 3.07
CA ARG A 72 -7.51 15.58 2.28
C ARG A 72 -6.11 15.63 2.90
N THR A 73 -6.03 15.79 4.23
CA THR A 73 -4.74 15.81 4.94
C THR A 73 -4.00 14.48 4.81
N ILE A 74 -4.69 13.35 4.96
CA ILE A 74 -4.12 12.00 4.74
C ILE A 74 -3.68 11.86 3.28
N GLY A 75 -4.51 12.30 2.33
CA GLY A 75 -4.19 12.27 0.90
C GLY A 75 -2.89 13.01 0.60
N ILE A 76 -2.70 14.21 1.16
CA ILE A 76 -1.46 15.00 1.04
C ILE A 76 -0.28 14.27 1.67
N TRP A 77 -0.46 13.72 2.88
CA TRP A 77 0.60 12.97 3.59
C TRP A 77 1.08 11.75 2.80
N LEU A 78 0.17 11.06 2.11
CA LEU A 78 0.47 9.84 1.36
C LEU A 78 0.91 10.09 -0.09
N GLN A 79 1.07 11.35 -0.51
CA GLN A 79 1.59 11.67 -1.84
C GLN A 79 3.07 11.35 -1.96
N GLY A 80 3.49 10.97 -3.17
CA GLY A 80 4.89 10.72 -3.51
C GLY A 80 5.33 9.28 -3.23
N GLU A 81 6.63 9.05 -3.37
CA GLU A 81 7.27 7.76 -3.14
C GLU A 81 8.18 7.82 -1.92
N HIS A 82 7.76 7.16 -0.83
CA HIS A 82 8.44 7.25 0.46
C HIS A 82 8.60 5.88 1.10
N ASN A 83 9.35 5.85 2.21
CA ASN A 83 9.52 4.64 2.98
C ASN A 83 8.23 4.34 3.76
N LEU A 84 7.75 3.12 3.61
CA LEU A 84 6.65 2.52 4.34
C LEU A 84 7.21 1.46 5.28
N VAL A 85 6.89 1.58 6.56
CA VAL A 85 7.25 0.61 7.61
C VAL A 85 5.96 0.19 8.30
N ILE A 86 5.75 -1.10 8.46
CA ILE A 86 4.52 -1.65 9.04
C ILE A 86 4.83 -2.14 10.45
N ASP A 87 3.98 -1.84 11.44
CA ASP A 87 4.34 -2.06 12.84
C ASP A 87 4.62 -3.53 13.22
N TYR A 88 3.89 -4.46 12.62
CA TYR A 88 4.08 -5.91 12.86
C TYR A 88 5.24 -6.51 12.06
N ASP A 89 5.84 -5.73 11.14
CA ASP A 89 7.00 -6.12 10.33
C ASP A 89 7.99 -4.94 10.24
N ASN A 90 8.39 -4.43 11.41
CA ASN A 90 9.13 -3.17 11.52
C ASN A 90 10.62 -3.26 11.15
N LEU A 91 11.13 -4.47 10.91
CA LEU A 91 12.49 -4.71 10.43
C LEU A 91 12.60 -4.53 8.91
N VAL A 92 11.46 -4.53 8.21
CA VAL A 92 11.41 -4.43 6.76
C VAL A 92 10.96 -3.04 6.35
N VAL A 93 11.71 -2.44 5.42
CA VAL A 93 11.39 -1.14 4.85
C VAL A 93 11.00 -1.32 3.39
N TYR A 94 9.82 -0.81 3.05
CA TYR A 94 9.33 -0.79 1.68
C TYR A 94 9.45 0.60 1.10
N LYS A 95 9.89 0.73 -0.15
CA LYS A 95 9.73 1.95 -0.93
C LYS A 95 8.37 1.89 -1.60
N ALA A 96 7.43 2.74 -1.18
CA ALA A 96 6.04 2.63 -1.56
C ALA A 96 5.47 3.95 -2.11
N CYS A 97 4.52 3.83 -3.03
CA CYS A 97 3.72 4.93 -3.54
C CYS A 97 2.23 4.59 -3.42
N LEU A 98 1.42 5.61 -3.12
CA LEU A 98 -0.03 5.47 -3.10
C LEU A 98 -0.53 5.24 -4.54
N VAL A 99 -1.23 4.14 -4.75
CA VAL A 99 -1.89 3.82 -6.02
C VAL A 99 -3.33 4.26 -6.00
N ASP A 100 -4.03 3.98 -4.90
CA ASP A 100 -5.47 4.20 -4.84
C ASP A 100 -5.94 4.46 -3.40
N MET A 101 -6.98 5.27 -3.27
CA MET A 101 -7.67 5.58 -2.03
C MET A 101 -9.18 5.64 -2.28
N VAL A 102 -9.90 4.61 -1.84
CA VAL A 102 -11.33 4.43 -2.16
C VAL A 102 -12.16 4.25 -0.91
N THR A 103 -13.28 4.94 -0.83
CA THR A 103 -14.29 4.73 0.22
C THR A 103 -14.91 3.34 0.08
N GLN A 104 -14.71 2.49 1.10
CA GLN A 104 -15.33 1.16 1.18
C GLN A 104 -16.68 1.20 1.89
N LYS A 105 -16.79 2.04 2.92
CA LYS A 105 -18.02 2.21 3.68
C LYS A 105 -18.17 3.67 4.08
N PHE A 106 -19.34 4.23 3.83
CA PHE A 106 -19.71 5.56 4.24
C PHE A 106 -20.91 5.47 5.18
N ASP A 107 -20.78 6.03 6.37
CA ASP A 107 -21.82 6.08 7.39
C ASP A 107 -21.97 7.53 7.89
N THR A 108 -22.98 7.79 8.71
CA THR A 108 -23.22 9.09 9.32
C THR A 108 -22.05 9.49 10.22
N ASN A 109 -21.54 8.54 11.01
CA ASN A 109 -20.54 8.82 12.07
C ASN A 109 -19.11 8.44 11.68
N PHE A 110 -18.94 7.66 10.61
CA PHE A 110 -17.62 7.18 10.21
C PHE A 110 -17.54 6.90 8.71
N GLU A 111 -16.31 6.78 8.23
CA GLU A 111 -15.97 6.35 6.88
C GLU A 111 -14.81 5.37 6.95
N VAL A 112 -14.86 4.30 6.15
CA VAL A 112 -13.75 3.36 5.97
C VAL A 112 -13.16 3.60 4.59
N LEU A 113 -11.89 3.98 4.56
CA LEU A 113 -11.12 4.14 3.33
C LEU A 113 -10.19 2.95 3.13
N ARG A 114 -10.18 2.38 1.93
CA ARG A 114 -9.13 1.46 1.51
C ARG A 114 -8.01 2.23 0.85
N ILE A 115 -6.81 2.04 1.36
CA ILE A 115 -5.58 2.62 0.85
C ILE A 115 -4.76 1.49 0.25
N THR A 116 -4.37 1.63 -1.01
CA THR A 116 -3.55 0.66 -1.74
C THR A 116 -2.21 1.28 -2.08
N PHE A 117 -1.14 0.64 -1.62
CA PHE A 117 0.22 0.97 -2.01
C PHE A 117 0.75 -0.02 -3.04
N SER A 118 1.54 0.51 -3.98
CA SER A 118 2.52 -0.28 -4.73
C SER A 118 3.86 -0.11 -4.05
N ALA A 119 4.55 -1.20 -3.77
CA ALA A 119 5.73 -1.22 -2.93
C ALA A 119 6.85 -2.09 -3.49
N ARG A 120 8.09 -1.71 -3.23
CA ARG A 120 9.29 -2.49 -3.53
C ARG A 120 10.07 -2.69 -2.24
N LEU A 121 10.63 -3.88 -2.06
CA LEU A 121 11.52 -4.16 -0.93
C LEU A 121 12.80 -3.33 -1.09
N VAL A 122 13.20 -2.61 -0.05
CA VAL A 122 14.52 -1.98 0.01
C VAL A 122 15.47 -2.99 0.67
N ILE A 123 16.48 -3.44 -0.09
CA ILE A 123 17.53 -4.35 0.36
C ILE A 123 18.72 -3.53 0.84
#